data_AF-A0A935WY53-F1
#
_entry.id   AF-A0A935WY53-F1
#
_cell.length_a   1.000
_cell.length_b   1.000
_cell.length_c   1.000
_cell.angle_alpha   90.00
_cell.angle_beta   90.00
_cell.angle_gamma   90.00
#
_symmetry.space_group_name_H-M   'P 1'
#
loop_
_entity.id
_entity.type
_entity.pdbx_description
1 polymer ?
#
loop_
_entity_poly.entity_id
_entity_poly.type
_entity_poly.pdbx_seq_one_letter_code
_entity_poly.pdbx_strand_id
1 'polypeptide(L)'
;MADTDRQSESAENVVYRYSDGEGTVHMVDALEAVPAEYRAAAKRVVLSGGRRAMEAVRDQVRGQDWPGVAHFVGDLDGPSVAVGFAVGLLGALGFTILRITGRIVLKLALVLVVGALLFGAYFGWARRSAGLSDDAFSTSGALIDEAKNAAKQIRAQRRKQKEILEDLEENHR
;
A
#
# COMPACT_ATOMS: atom_id res chain seq x y z
N MET A 1 -20.39 -49.41 37.87
CA MET A 1 -21.19 -48.28 38.35
C MET A 1 -20.50 -47.02 37.85
N ALA A 2 -20.86 -46.61 36.63
CA ALA A 2 -21.78 -45.49 36.33
C ALA A 2 -21.05 -44.14 36.53
N ASP A 3 -20.37 -43.63 35.51
CA ASP A 3 -20.87 -42.70 34.48
C ASP A 3 -21.23 -41.31 35.03
N THR A 4 -20.34 -40.34 34.81
CA THR A 4 -20.67 -38.92 34.70
C THR A 4 -19.62 -38.27 33.80
N ASP A 5 -19.82 -38.50 32.50
CA ASP A 5 -20.06 -37.46 31.51
C ASP A 5 -19.21 -36.17 31.54
N ARG A 6 -18.49 -35.99 30.42
CA ARG A 6 -18.59 -34.83 29.50
C ARG A 6 -18.79 -33.45 30.15
N GLN A 7 -17.74 -32.62 30.14
CA GLN A 7 -17.77 -31.22 29.68
C GLN A 7 -16.39 -30.57 29.87
N SER A 8 -15.37 -31.07 29.16
CA SER A 8 -14.35 -30.14 28.64
C SER A 8 -14.98 -29.45 27.44
N GLU A 9 -15.93 -28.56 27.72
CA GLU A 9 -16.50 -27.64 26.76
C GLU A 9 -15.32 -26.80 26.28
N SER A 10 -14.79 -27.14 25.11
CA SER A 10 -14.03 -26.22 24.28
C SER A 10 -14.83 -24.93 24.25
N ALA A 11 -14.42 -23.93 25.03
CA ALA A 11 -15.09 -22.64 25.08
C ALA A 11 -15.06 -22.06 23.67
N GLU A 12 -16.13 -22.29 22.91
CA GLU A 12 -16.39 -21.63 21.65
C GLU A 12 -16.45 -20.15 22.00
N ASN A 13 -15.39 -19.40 21.68
CA ASN A 13 -15.44 -17.95 21.81
C ASN A 13 -16.32 -17.44 20.69
N VAL A 14 -17.57 -17.18 21.04
CA VAL A 14 -18.57 -16.62 20.16
C VAL A 14 -18.36 -15.11 20.13
N VAL A 15 -18.05 -14.58 18.95
CA VAL A 15 -18.04 -13.13 18.70
C VAL A 15 -19.08 -12.77 17.66
N TYR A 16 -19.68 -11.60 17.81
CA TYR A 16 -20.67 -11.05 16.89
C TYR A 16 -20.01 -10.01 16.00
N ARG A 17 -20.06 -10.24 14.69
CA ARG A 17 -19.53 -9.32 13.68
C ARG A 17 -20.68 -8.53 13.06
N TYR A 18 -20.58 -7.20 13.04
CA TYR A 18 -21.48 -6.34 12.27
C TYR A 18 -20.70 -5.30 11.47
N SER A 19 -21.31 -4.76 10.41
CA SER A 19 -20.78 -3.63 9.64
C SER A 19 -21.66 -2.43 9.90
N ASP A 20 -21.06 -1.27 10.16
CA ASP A 20 -21.81 -0.03 10.20
C ASP A 20 -22.12 0.49 8.79
N GLY A 21 -22.93 1.55 8.71
CA GLY A 21 -23.33 2.20 7.46
C GLY A 21 -22.17 2.90 6.72
N GLU A 22 -20.99 3.00 7.33
CA GLU A 22 -19.77 3.55 6.74
C GLU A 22 -18.85 2.44 6.20
N GLY A 23 -19.22 1.17 6.38
CA GLY A 23 -18.46 0.01 5.91
C GLY A 23 -17.38 -0.48 6.87
N THR A 24 -17.33 0.03 8.10
CA THR A 24 -16.39 -0.41 9.13
C THR A 24 -16.94 -1.65 9.85
N VAL A 25 -16.08 -2.66 10.00
CA VAL A 25 -16.44 -3.94 10.63
C VAL A 25 -16.10 -3.92 12.11
N HIS A 26 -17.09 -4.13 12.95
CA HIS A 26 -16.94 -4.24 14.40
C HIS A 26 -17.15 -5.69 14.86
N MET A 27 -16.35 -6.13 15.82
CA MET A 27 -16.48 -7.44 16.46
C MET A 27 -16.66 -7.24 17.97
N VAL A 28 -17.72 -7.83 18.52
CA VAL A 28 -18.06 -7.70 19.94
C VAL A 28 -18.37 -9.06 20.55
N ASP A 29 -18.03 -9.22 21.83
CA ASP A 29 -18.14 -10.50 22.53
C ASP A 29 -19.58 -10.82 22.98
N ALA A 30 -20.50 -9.85 22.91
CA ALA A 30 -21.90 -10.00 23.30
C ALA A 30 -22.83 -9.34 22.27
N LEU A 31 -23.95 -10.00 21.95
CA LEU A 31 -24.97 -9.47 21.03
C LEU A 31 -25.60 -8.16 21.56
N GLU A 32 -25.65 -8.00 22.87
CA GLU A 32 -26.17 -6.80 23.54
C GLU A 32 -25.32 -5.57 23.29
N ALA A 33 -24.01 -5.76 23.08
CA ALA A 33 -23.07 -4.70 22.71
C ALA A 33 -23.21 -4.25 21.25
N VAL A 34 -23.98 -4.98 20.42
CA VAL A 34 -24.32 -4.55 19.07
C VAL A 34 -25.42 -3.48 19.16
N PRO A 35 -25.26 -2.30 18.53
CA PRO A 35 -26.30 -1.29 18.46
C PRO A 35 -27.58 -1.87 17.83
N ALA A 36 -28.75 -1.48 18.36
CA ALA A 36 -30.04 -2.10 18.02
C ALA A 36 -30.31 -2.13 16.49
N GLU A 37 -29.85 -1.10 15.78
CA GLU A 37 -29.97 -0.95 14.33
C GLU A 37 -29.23 -2.04 13.54
N TYR A 38 -28.14 -2.60 14.08
CA TYR A 38 -27.29 -3.58 13.41
C TYR A 38 -27.44 -5.01 13.95
N ARG A 39 -28.26 -5.22 14.99
CA ARG A 39 -28.48 -6.56 15.60
C ARG A 39 -29.03 -7.58 14.61
N ALA A 40 -29.91 -7.15 13.69
CA ALA A 40 -30.47 -8.02 12.67
C ALA A 40 -29.45 -8.45 11.59
N ALA A 41 -28.39 -7.66 11.39
CA ALA A 41 -27.31 -7.92 10.44
C ALA A 41 -26.08 -8.58 11.07
N ALA A 42 -26.07 -8.73 12.41
CA ALA A 42 -24.94 -9.28 13.14
C ALA A 42 -24.79 -10.79 12.87
N LYS A 43 -23.61 -11.21 12.42
CA LYS A 43 -23.29 -12.62 12.17
C LYS A 43 -22.51 -13.19 13.34
N ARG A 44 -23.00 -14.31 13.90
CA ARG A 44 -22.30 -15.09 14.94
C ARG A 44 -21.09 -15.78 14.31
N VAL A 45 -19.90 -15.51 14.82
CA VAL A 45 -18.65 -16.13 14.40
C VAL A 45 -18.07 -16.88 15.60
N VAL A 46 -17.91 -18.19 15.45
CA VAL A 46 -17.27 -19.04 16.44
C VAL A 46 -15.77 -19.03 16.18
N LEU A 47 -14.98 -18.50 17.12
CA LEU A 47 -13.52 -18.54 17.08
C LEU A 47 -13.02 -19.79 17.81
N SER A 48 -12.60 -20.80 17.04
CA SER A 48 -11.91 -21.98 17.54
C SER A 48 -10.46 -21.65 17.91
N GLY A 49 -10.24 -21.13 19.13
CA GLY A 49 -8.89 -20.80 19.64
C GLY A 49 -8.85 -19.79 20.79
N GLY A 50 -9.90 -19.75 21.60
CA GLY A 50 -10.44 -18.59 22.32
C GLY A 50 -9.70 -18.02 23.53
N ARG A 51 -8.39 -17.74 23.49
CA ARG A 51 -7.78 -16.72 24.37
C ARG A 51 -6.36 -16.33 23.94
N ARG A 52 -5.54 -17.33 23.58
CA ARG A 52 -4.16 -17.10 23.09
C ARG A 52 -4.11 -16.36 21.76
N ALA A 53 -5.12 -16.54 20.90
CA ALA A 53 -5.20 -15.85 19.62
C ALA A 53 -5.53 -14.35 19.78
N MET A 54 -6.38 -13.97 20.73
CA MET A 54 -6.66 -12.54 21.00
C MET A 54 -5.50 -11.84 21.69
N GLU A 55 -4.77 -12.52 22.56
CA GLU A 55 -3.60 -11.97 23.24
C GLU A 55 -2.42 -11.81 22.27
N ALA A 56 -2.19 -12.79 21.39
CA ALA A 56 -1.24 -12.68 20.28
C ALA A 56 -1.62 -11.60 19.27
N VAL A 57 -2.91 -11.45 18.92
CA VAL A 57 -3.38 -10.37 18.03
C VAL A 57 -3.26 -9.00 18.71
N ARG A 58 -3.51 -8.89 20.01
CA ARG A 58 -3.34 -7.62 20.75
C ARG A 58 -1.87 -7.20 20.84
N ASP A 59 -0.95 -8.13 21.08
CA ASP A 59 0.49 -7.85 21.10
C ASP A 59 1.05 -7.61 19.69
N GLN A 60 0.53 -8.28 18.66
CA GLN A 60 0.91 -8.07 17.27
C GLN A 60 0.37 -6.74 16.70
N VAL A 61 -0.82 -6.29 17.12
CA VAL A 61 -1.36 -4.95 16.78
C VAL A 61 -0.59 -3.82 17.48
N ARG A 62 0.08 -4.09 18.60
CA ARG A 62 0.96 -3.12 19.28
C ARG A 62 2.41 -3.13 18.80
N GLY A 63 2.86 -4.19 18.14
CA GLY A 63 4.29 -4.43 17.93
C GLY A 63 4.73 -4.86 16.53
N GLN A 64 3.85 -5.12 15.56
CA GLN A 64 4.35 -5.61 14.27
C GLN A 64 3.48 -5.24 13.07
N ASP A 65 4.18 -4.67 12.10
CA ASP A 65 3.79 -4.38 10.73
C ASP A 65 2.94 -5.50 10.12
N TRP A 66 1.78 -5.10 9.61
CA TRP A 66 0.83 -5.97 8.93
C TRP A 66 1.42 -6.48 7.59
N PRO A 67 1.63 -7.79 7.42
CA PRO A 67 2.09 -8.36 6.16
C PRO A 67 0.90 -8.43 5.21
N GLY A 68 0.81 -7.45 4.32
CA GLY A 68 -0.22 -7.41 3.28
C GLY A 68 -0.69 -6.02 2.89
N VAL A 69 -0.40 -4.99 3.71
CA VAL A 69 -0.65 -3.58 3.36
C VAL A 69 0.66 -2.76 3.35
N ALA A 70 1.71 -3.21 4.04
CA ALA A 70 2.95 -2.44 4.21
C ALA A 70 3.96 -2.49 3.03
N HIS A 71 3.81 -3.40 2.05
CA HIS A 71 4.75 -3.43 0.92
C HIS A 71 4.58 -2.29 -0.10
N PHE A 72 3.57 -1.43 0.08
CA PHE A 72 3.46 -0.17 -0.67
C PHE A 72 4.02 1.04 0.10
N VAL A 73 4.60 0.87 1.29
CA VAL A 73 5.11 1.99 2.08
C VAL A 73 6.53 1.74 2.61
N GLY A 74 6.93 0.47 2.80
CA GLY A 74 8.23 0.11 3.36
C GLY A 74 9.46 0.43 2.48
N ASP A 75 9.27 0.58 1.17
CA ASP A 75 10.32 0.95 0.19
C ASP A 75 9.99 2.28 -0.53
N LEU A 76 9.15 3.13 0.07
CA LEU A 76 9.00 4.48 -0.46
C LEU A 76 10.17 5.31 0.05
N ASP A 77 11.11 5.57 -0.85
CA ASP A 77 12.01 6.72 -0.77
C ASP A 77 11.22 7.92 -0.22
N GLY A 78 11.66 8.50 0.89
CA GLY A 78 10.98 9.63 1.54
C GLY A 78 10.50 10.75 0.59
N PRO A 79 11.24 11.06 -0.50
CA PRO A 79 10.75 11.95 -1.56
C PRO A 79 9.44 11.51 -2.22
N SER A 80 9.25 10.21 -2.47
CA SER A 80 8.05 9.66 -3.10
C SER A 80 6.83 9.74 -2.18
N VAL A 81 7.02 9.54 -0.87
CA VAL A 81 5.97 9.77 0.15
C VAL A 81 5.58 11.24 0.18
N ALA A 82 6.56 12.15 0.18
CA ALA A 82 6.31 13.58 0.20
C ALA A 82 5.53 14.04 -1.05
N VAL A 83 5.86 13.51 -2.22
CA VAL A 83 5.14 13.79 -3.47
C VAL A 83 3.70 13.24 -3.41
N GLY A 84 3.52 11.98 -2.98
CA GLY A 84 2.18 11.39 -2.83
C GLY A 84 1.31 12.14 -1.84
N PHE A 85 1.87 12.55 -0.70
CA PHE A 85 1.17 13.35 0.30
C PHE A 85 0.81 14.74 -0.24
N ALA A 86 1.73 15.42 -0.94
CA ALA A 86 1.45 16.72 -1.55
C ALA A 86 0.33 16.64 -2.60
N VAL A 87 0.34 15.60 -3.44
CA VAL A 87 -0.72 15.36 -4.44
C VAL A 87 -2.06 15.05 -3.76
N GLY A 88 -2.05 14.20 -2.73
CA GLY A 88 -3.24 13.89 -1.94
C GLY A 88 -3.82 15.12 -1.23
N LEU A 89 -2.97 15.95 -0.64
CA LEU A 89 -3.35 17.20 0.03
C LEU A 89 -3.98 18.19 -0.96
N LEU A 90 -3.37 18.36 -2.14
CA LEU A 90 -3.92 19.20 -3.20
C LEU A 90 -5.26 18.66 -3.72
N GLY A 91 -5.39 17.35 -3.88
CA GLY A 91 -6.65 16.70 -4.27
C GLY A 91 -7.75 16.90 -3.24
N ALA A 92 -7.45 16.71 -1.95
CA ALA A 92 -8.39 16.90 -0.85
C ALA A 92 -8.79 18.38 -0.71
N LEU A 93 -7.84 19.31 -0.83
CA LEU A 93 -8.12 20.74 -0.81
C LEU A 93 -8.99 21.15 -2.01
N GLY A 94 -8.66 20.65 -3.20
CA GLY A 94 -9.45 20.82 -4.41
C GLY A 94 -10.88 20.30 -4.25
N PHE A 95 -11.05 19.09 -3.71
CA PHE A 95 -12.35 18.46 -3.46
C PHE A 95 -13.19 19.23 -2.44
N THR A 96 -12.57 19.69 -1.35
CA THR A 96 -13.23 20.46 -0.30
C THR A 96 -13.74 21.81 -0.83
N ILE A 97 -12.91 22.48 -1.65
CA ILE A 97 -13.26 23.74 -2.32
C ILE A 97 -14.35 23.51 -3.39
N LEU A 98 -14.31 22.36 -4.09
CA LEU A 98 -15.32 21.95 -5.08
C LEU A 98 -16.71 21.76 -4.45
N ARG A 99 -16.78 21.20 -3.23
CA ARG A 99 -18.04 20.95 -2.52
C ARG A 99 -18.77 22.23 -2.12
N ILE A 100 -18.04 23.33 -1.90
CA ILE A 100 -18.61 24.60 -1.43
C ILE A 100 -18.96 25.54 -2.60
N THR A 101 -18.23 25.48 -3.72
CA THR A 101 -18.34 26.48 -4.79
C THR A 101 -18.37 25.85 -6.19
N GLY A 102 -19.36 24.97 -6.42
CA GLY A 102 -19.37 24.00 -7.53
C GLY A 102 -19.32 24.52 -8.99
N ARG A 103 -19.35 25.83 -9.25
CA ARG A 103 -19.25 26.38 -10.64
C ARG A 103 -18.03 27.24 -10.91
N ILE A 104 -17.57 28.03 -9.94
CA ILE A 104 -16.42 28.94 -10.14
C ILE A 104 -15.11 28.17 -9.97
N VAL A 105 -15.06 27.27 -8.99
CA VAL A 105 -13.88 26.44 -8.71
C VAL A 105 -13.62 25.47 -9.85
N LEU A 106 -14.66 24.89 -10.45
CA LEU A 106 -14.51 24.01 -11.60
C LEU A 106 -13.89 24.75 -12.80
N LYS A 107 -14.30 26.00 -13.06
CA LYS A 107 -13.70 26.84 -14.12
C LYS A 107 -12.25 27.18 -13.82
N LEU A 108 -11.94 27.57 -12.58
CA LEU A 108 -10.57 27.87 -12.15
C LEU A 108 -9.66 26.65 -12.21
N ALA A 109 -10.13 25.48 -11.76
CA ALA A 109 -9.39 24.22 -11.85
C ALA A 109 -9.11 23.84 -13.31
N LEU A 110 -10.11 23.96 -14.19
CA LEU A 110 -9.94 23.73 -15.62
C LEU A 110 -8.90 24.68 -16.22
N VAL A 111 -8.99 25.98 -15.92
CA VAL A 111 -8.03 26.98 -16.39
C VAL A 111 -6.62 26.68 -15.87
N LEU A 112 -6.49 26.23 -14.63
CA LEU A 112 -5.19 25.88 -14.04
C LEU A 112 -4.59 24.64 -14.68
N VAL A 113 -5.39 23.60 -14.94
CA VAL A 113 -4.96 22.38 -15.63
C VAL A 113 -4.53 22.71 -17.06
N VAL A 114 -5.35 23.46 -17.80
CA VAL A 114 -5.03 23.89 -19.16
C VAL A 114 -3.78 24.78 -19.15
N GLY A 115 -3.67 25.70 -18.19
CA GLY A 115 -2.50 26.56 -18.01
C GLY A 115 -1.23 25.75 -17.74
N ALA A 116 -1.28 24.75 -16.87
CA ALA A 116 -0.14 23.87 -16.57
C ALA A 116 0.28 23.04 -17.80
N LEU A 117 -0.69 22.53 -18.57
CA LEU A 117 -0.44 21.83 -19.83
C LEU A 117 0.24 22.74 -20.86
N LEU A 118 -0.28 23.95 -21.06
CA LEU A 118 0.30 24.92 -21.99
C LEU A 118 1.69 25.38 -21.53
N PHE A 119 1.87 25.59 -20.23
CA PHE A 119 3.16 25.97 -19.66
C PHE A 119 4.19 24.87 -19.82
N GLY A 120 3.83 23.61 -19.55
CA GLY A 120 4.69 22.44 -19.77
C GLY A 120 5.04 22.26 -21.25
N ALA A 121 4.07 22.41 -22.15
CA ALA A 121 4.29 22.36 -23.59
C ALA A 121 5.22 23.49 -24.07
N TYR A 122 5.00 24.72 -23.60
CA TYR A 122 5.84 25.88 -23.92
C TYR A 122 7.26 25.70 -23.41
N PHE A 123 7.46 25.29 -22.17
CA PHE A 123 8.79 25.03 -21.62
C PHE A 123 9.48 23.87 -22.31
N GLY A 124 8.75 22.81 -22.67
CA GLY A 124 9.28 21.71 -23.47
C GLY A 124 9.75 22.17 -24.85
N TRP A 125 8.99 23.05 -25.49
CA TRP A 125 9.39 23.66 -26.76
C TRP A 125 10.58 24.61 -26.61
N ALA A 126 10.56 25.50 -25.62
CA ALA A 126 11.62 26.46 -25.34
C ALA A 126 12.95 25.77 -24.98
N ARG A 127 12.89 24.65 -24.24
CA ARG A 127 14.07 23.84 -23.92
C ARG A 127 14.69 23.20 -25.17
N ARG A 128 13.86 22.77 -26.13
CA ARG A 128 14.32 22.25 -27.42
C ARG A 128 14.93 23.35 -28.29
N SER A 129 14.33 24.53 -28.33
CA SER A 129 14.85 25.65 -29.14
C SER A 129 16.14 26.25 -28.58
N ALA A 130 16.35 26.15 -27.27
CA ALA A 130 17.59 26.58 -26.62
C ALA A 130 18.76 25.59 -26.78
N GLY A 131 18.58 24.46 -27.46
CA GLY A 131 19.62 23.43 -27.61
C GLY A 131 19.98 22.69 -26.32
N LEU A 132 19.16 22.82 -25.26
CA LEU A 132 19.32 22.16 -23.96
C LEU A 132 18.61 20.79 -23.91
N SER A 133 18.31 20.22 -25.06
CA SER A 133 17.74 18.88 -25.20
C SER A 133 18.76 17.93 -25.78
N ASP A 134 19.79 17.62 -25.00
CA ASP A 134 20.50 16.35 -25.13
C ASP A 134 19.75 15.33 -24.24
N ASP A 135 19.21 14.29 -24.88
CA ASP A 135 18.94 12.95 -24.35
C ASP A 135 17.88 12.67 -23.26
N ALA A 136 17.10 13.61 -22.75
CA ALA A 136 16.05 13.24 -21.78
C ALA A 136 14.90 12.39 -22.37
N PHE A 137 14.77 12.33 -23.70
CA PHE A 137 13.81 11.48 -24.42
C PHE A 137 14.42 10.97 -25.74
N SER A 138 15.71 10.63 -25.77
CA SER A 138 16.33 10.04 -26.96
C SER A 138 15.74 8.65 -27.22
N THR A 139 14.96 8.55 -28.29
CA THR A 139 14.86 7.42 -29.22
C THR A 139 15.01 6.02 -28.62
N SER A 140 14.02 5.15 -28.88
CA SER A 140 14.01 3.72 -28.54
C SER A 140 15.32 2.95 -28.82
N GLY A 141 16.22 3.45 -29.67
CA GLY A 141 17.59 2.94 -29.82
C GLY A 141 18.49 3.10 -28.59
N ALA A 142 18.42 4.22 -27.86
CA ALA A 142 19.22 4.44 -26.65
C ALA A 142 18.81 3.47 -25.53
N LEU A 143 17.50 3.22 -25.40
CA LEU A 143 16.95 2.20 -24.49
C LEU A 143 17.47 0.78 -24.80
N ILE A 144 17.66 0.45 -26.08
CA ILE A 144 18.19 -0.86 -26.49
C ILE A 144 19.68 -0.98 -26.16
N ASP A 145 20.45 0.07 -26.38
CA ASP A 145 21.88 0.08 -26.06
C ASP A 145 22.12 0.08 -24.55
N GLU A 146 21.28 0.76 -23.78
CA GLU A 146 21.32 0.74 -22.31
C GLU A 146 20.93 -0.63 -21.75
N ALA A 147 19.90 -1.28 -22.32
CA ALA A 147 19.54 -2.66 -21.98
C ALA A 147 20.67 -3.66 -22.30
N LYS A 148 21.37 -3.50 -23.43
CA LYS A 148 22.53 -4.33 -23.77
C LYS A 148 23.69 -4.12 -22.80
N ASN A 149 23.98 -2.87 -22.43
CA ASN A 149 25.04 -2.55 -21.48
C ASN A 149 24.72 -3.10 -20.08
N ALA A 150 23.47 -2.95 -19.61
CA ALA A 150 23.02 -3.53 -18.35
C ALA A 150 23.13 -5.06 -18.33
N ALA A 151 22.71 -5.74 -19.40
CA ALA A 151 22.83 -7.19 -19.51
C ALA A 151 24.31 -7.67 -19.47
N LYS A 152 25.23 -6.90 -20.08
CA LYS A 152 26.67 -7.19 -20.03
C LYS A 152 27.22 -7.03 -18.60
N GLN A 153 26.74 -6.03 -17.87
CA GLN A 153 27.15 -5.76 -16.49
C GLN A 153 26.70 -6.86 -15.51
N ILE A 154 25.46 -7.35 -15.66
CA ILE A 154 24.91 -8.46 -14.86
C ILE A 154 25.70 -9.75 -15.11
N ARG A 155 26.06 -10.04 -16.36
CA ARG A 155 26.89 -11.22 -16.68
C ARG A 155 28.28 -11.14 -16.05
N ALA A 156 28.89 -9.95 -16.02
CA ALA A 156 30.16 -9.74 -15.35
C ALA A 156 30.06 -9.95 -13.83
N GLN A 157 28.98 -9.49 -13.19
CA GLN A 157 28.74 -9.72 -11.76
C GLN A 157 28.54 -11.22 -11.44
N ARG A 158 27.77 -11.96 -12.25
CA ARG A 158 27.59 -13.40 -12.04
C ARG A 158 28.89 -14.20 -12.13
N ARG A 159 29.83 -13.79 -12.98
CA ARG A 159 31.15 -14.43 -13.05
C ARG A 159 31.93 -14.22 -11.76
N LYS A 160 31.97 -12.98 -11.25
CA LYS A 160 32.61 -12.67 -9.96
C LYS A 160 31.98 -13.44 -8.80
N GLN A 161 30.65 -13.57 -8.78
CA GLN A 161 29.97 -14.36 -7.74
C GLN A 161 30.35 -15.84 -7.80
N LYS A 162 30.46 -16.42 -8.99
CA LYS A 162 30.91 -17.82 -9.14
C LYS A 162 32.34 -18.03 -8.68
N GLU A 163 33.24 -17.12 -9.04
CA GLU A 163 34.64 -17.16 -8.61
C GLU A 163 34.76 -17.10 -7.08
N ILE A 164 34.00 -16.21 -6.43
CA ILE A 164 33.94 -16.14 -4.96
C ILE A 164 33.35 -17.43 -4.34
N LEU A 165 32.35 -18.05 -4.97
CA LEU A 165 31.76 -19.31 -4.50
C LEU A 165 32.75 -20.48 -4.63
N GLU A 166 33.50 -20.55 -5.74
CA GLU A 166 34.53 -21.57 -5.96
C GLU A 166 35.69 -21.40 -4.96
N ASP A 167 36.15 -20.17 -4.71
CA ASP A 167 37.17 -19.87 -3.69
C ASP A 167 36.72 -20.28 -2.27
N LEU A 168 35.43 -20.05 -1.95
CA LEU A 168 34.87 -20.46 -0.66
C LEU A 168 34.76 -21.99 -0.55
N GLU A 169 34.43 -22.70 -1.63
CA GLU A 169 34.38 -24.17 -1.63
C GLU A 169 35.78 -24.80 -1.55
N GLU A 170 36.79 -24.22 -2.18
CA GLU A 170 38.18 -24.69 -2.12
C GLU A 170 38.81 -24.45 -0.74
N ASN A 171 38.55 -23.31 -0.11
CA ASN A 171 39.10 -22.96 1.21
C ASN A 171 38.42 -23.69 2.39
N HIS A 172 37.30 -24.36 2.15
CA HIS A 172 36.55 -25.12 3.18
C HIS A 172 36.78 -26.65 3.11
N ARG A 173 37.66 -27.13 2.23
CA ARG A 173 38.15 -28.51 2.18
C ARG A 173 39.52 -28.65 2.84
#